data_AF-A0A2R7R3G7-F1
#
_entry.id   AF-A0A2R7R3G7-F1
#
_cell.length_a   1.000
_cell.length_b   1.000
_cell.length_c   1.000
_cell.angle_alpha   90.00
_cell.angle_beta   90.00
_cell.angle_gamma   90.00
#
_symmetry.space_group_name_H-M   'P 1'
#
loop_
_entity.id
_entity.type
_entity.pdbx_description
1 polymer ?
#
loop_
_entity_poly.entity_id
_entity_poly.type
_entity_poly.pdbx_seq_one_letter_code
_entity_poly.pdbx_strand_id
1 'polypeptide(L)'
;MEIDSNFAVGAHCDGKSVCIFNNKDNVRFEITIRNTHKEPVQLPLEFMRSVGPRIVLHDNRAQHSRKLSRNMPNAALLSNVTVVAPDQSVSISGLITRHELEAFGGRHLDVTAEVSINAPTDGTRIFRPVGTATLRIVSADVAQGLDAARR
;
A
#
# COMPACT_ATOMS: atom_id res chain seq x y z
N MET A 1 -4.67 -13.03 -15.77
CA MET A 1 -3.81 -13.57 -14.69
C MET A 1 -4.61 -13.42 -13.42
N GLU A 2 -5.42 -14.42 -13.09
CA GLU A 2 -6.17 -14.43 -11.84
C GLU A 2 -5.16 -14.60 -10.71
N ILE A 3 -4.99 -13.55 -9.91
CA ILE A 3 -4.36 -13.74 -8.61
C ILE A 3 -5.44 -14.47 -7.80
N ASP A 4 -5.35 -15.79 -7.74
CA ASP A 4 -6.13 -16.62 -6.82
C ASP A 4 -5.64 -16.26 -5.41
N SER A 5 -6.17 -15.15 -4.92
CA SER A 5 -5.72 -14.51 -3.70
C SER A 5 -6.66 -14.96 -2.61
N ASN A 6 -6.14 -15.76 -1.69
CA ASN A 6 -6.76 -16.04 -0.38
C ASN A 6 -7.01 -14.76 0.46
N PHE A 7 -6.69 -13.59 -0.10
CA PHE A 7 -6.86 -12.30 0.52
C PHE A 7 -7.45 -11.25 -0.43
N ALA A 8 -8.33 -10.41 0.10
CA ALA A 8 -8.66 -9.13 -0.51
C ALA A 8 -7.78 -8.03 0.10
N VAL A 9 -7.13 -7.23 -0.75
CA VAL A 9 -6.25 -6.14 -0.31
C VAL A 9 -6.81 -4.80 -0.77
N GLY A 10 -6.93 -3.85 0.16
CA GLY A 10 -7.31 -2.47 -0.11
C GLY A 10 -6.29 -1.49 0.46
N ALA A 11 -6.21 -0.29 -0.11
CA ALA A 11 -5.38 0.80 0.40
C ALA A 11 -6.18 2.11 0.43
N HIS A 12 -6.04 2.88 1.50
CA HIS A 12 -6.76 4.14 1.67
C HIS A 12 -6.02 5.16 2.54
N CYS A 13 -6.26 6.44 2.26
CA CYS A 13 -5.89 7.57 3.12
C CYS A 13 -7.13 8.07 3.84
N ASP A 14 -7.17 7.98 5.16
CA ASP A 14 -8.31 8.44 5.98
C ASP A 14 -9.67 7.93 5.46
N GLY A 15 -9.72 6.65 5.06
CA GLY A 15 -10.92 6.01 4.49
C GLY A 15 -11.23 6.36 3.03
N LYS A 16 -10.39 7.14 2.35
CA LYS A 16 -10.55 7.55 0.95
C LYS A 16 -9.53 6.86 0.04
N SER A 17 -9.94 6.53 -1.18
CA SER A 17 -9.05 5.95 -2.21
C SER A 17 -8.12 6.99 -2.85
N VAL A 18 -8.42 8.28 -2.68
CA VAL A 18 -7.59 9.40 -3.14
C VAL A 18 -6.93 10.06 -1.93
N CYS A 19 -5.62 10.15 -1.98
CA CYS A 19 -4.78 10.79 -0.98
C CYS A 19 -4.43 12.21 -1.41
N ILE A 20 -4.55 13.17 -0.49
CA ILE A 20 -4.20 14.57 -0.76
C ILE A 20 -2.81 14.86 -0.22
N PHE A 21 -1.90 15.27 -1.09
CA PHE A 21 -0.58 15.77 -0.73
C PHE A 21 -0.61 17.29 -0.58
N ASN A 22 -0.30 17.77 0.62
CA ASN A 22 -0.35 19.20 0.97
C ASN A 22 1.00 19.92 0.79
N ASN A 23 2.01 19.28 0.18
CA ASN A 23 3.39 19.77 0.04
C ASN A 23 4.15 20.03 1.35
N LYS A 24 3.61 19.62 2.51
CA LYS A 24 4.22 19.85 3.82
C LYS A 24 4.56 18.54 4.52
N ASP A 25 3.64 17.59 4.47
CA ASP A 25 3.69 16.37 5.25
C ASP A 25 3.87 15.13 4.37
N ASN A 26 4.33 14.05 4.99
CA ASN A 26 4.32 12.73 4.36
C ASN A 26 2.89 12.25 4.16
N VAL A 27 2.65 11.47 3.10
CA VAL A 27 1.37 10.79 2.90
C VAL A 27 1.41 9.48 3.66
N ARG A 28 0.56 9.37 4.69
CA ARG A 28 0.29 8.13 5.42
C ARG A 28 -0.96 7.49 4.85
N PHE A 29 -0.93 6.17 4.74
CA PHE A 29 -2.07 5.39 4.27
C PHE A 29 -2.14 4.07 5.03
N GLU A 30 -3.31 3.46 5.02
CA GLU A 30 -3.55 2.16 5.61
C GLU A 30 -3.82 1.15 4.51
N ILE A 31 -3.33 -0.06 4.72
CA ILE A 31 -3.53 -1.20 3.83
C ILE A 31 -4.27 -2.25 4.64
N THR A 32 -5.44 -2.63 4.14
CA THR A 32 -6.30 -3.62 4.76
C THR A 32 -6.15 -4.93 4.00
N ILE A 33 -5.93 -6.01 4.75
CA ILE A 33 -5.80 -7.37 4.22
C ILE A 33 -6.90 -8.20 4.86
N ARG A 34 -7.89 -8.63 4.08
CA ARG A 34 -9.00 -9.47 4.53
C ARG A 34 -8.77 -10.90 4.09
N ASN A 35 -8.86 -11.86 5.01
CA ASN A 35 -8.87 -13.28 4.67
C ASN A 35 -10.19 -13.62 3.96
N THR A 36 -10.12 -14.01 2.69
CA THR A 36 -11.29 -14.45 1.89
C THR A 36 -11.43 -15.98 1.86
N HIS A 37 -10.49 -16.70 2.48
CA HIS A 37 -10.56 -18.15 2.62
C HIS A 37 -11.58 -18.56 3.69
N LYS A 38 -12.08 -19.79 3.58
CA LYS A 38 -13.02 -20.37 4.56
C LYS A 38 -12.33 -20.87 5.83
N GLU A 39 -11.00 -20.86 5.87
CA GLU A 39 -10.19 -21.35 6.98
C GLU A 39 -9.30 -20.22 7.54
N PRO A 40 -8.90 -20.30 8.82
CA PRO A 40 -7.94 -19.37 9.39
C PRO A 40 -6.58 -19.46 8.68
N VAL A 41 -5.95 -18.31 8.41
CA VAL A 41 -4.62 -18.23 7.81
C VAL A 41 -3.63 -17.58 8.77
N GLN A 42 -2.41 -18.09 8.80
CA GLN A 42 -1.32 -17.51 9.60
C GLN A 42 -0.53 -16.50 8.78
N LEU A 43 -0.41 -15.27 9.29
CA LEU A 43 0.39 -14.21 8.68
C LEU A 43 1.44 -13.70 9.67
N PRO A 44 2.71 -13.49 9.27
CA PRO A 44 3.72 -12.86 10.12
C PRO A 44 3.49 -11.33 10.14
N LEU A 45 2.39 -10.90 10.76
CA LEU A 45 1.88 -9.53 10.66
C LEU A 45 2.89 -8.48 11.16
N GLU A 46 3.63 -8.79 12.22
CA GLU A 46 4.69 -7.90 12.73
C GLU A 46 5.84 -7.73 11.74
N PHE A 47 6.26 -8.82 11.09
CA PHE A 47 7.25 -8.76 10.01
C PHE A 47 6.76 -7.87 8.87
N MET A 48 5.50 -8.05 8.44
CA MET A 48 4.90 -7.28 7.36
C MET A 48 4.83 -5.78 7.70
N ARG A 49 4.45 -5.44 8.95
CA ARG A 49 4.44 -4.06 9.45
C ARG A 49 5.84 -3.45 9.52
N SER A 50 6.84 -4.24 9.88
CA SER A 50 8.23 -3.78 9.98
C SER A 50 8.86 -3.47 8.61
N VAL A 51 8.69 -4.38 7.64
CA VAL A 51 9.23 -4.20 6.27
C VAL A 51 8.44 -3.14 5.49
N GLY A 52 7.13 -3.08 5.74
CA GLY A 52 6.22 -2.24 5.00
C GLY A 52 5.90 -2.78 3.59
N PRO A 53 4.98 -2.12 2.88
CA PRO A 53 4.63 -2.49 1.52
C PRO A 53 5.78 -2.30 0.53
N ARG A 54 5.72 -3.02 -0.59
CA ARG A 54 6.42 -2.57 -1.81
C ARG A 54 5.56 -1.51 -2.48
N ILE A 55 6.16 -0.38 -2.82
CA ILE A 55 5.48 0.71 -3.50
C ILE A 55 6.19 1.02 -4.82
N VAL A 56 5.42 1.13 -5.89
CA VAL A 56 5.85 1.71 -7.16
C VAL A 56 4.96 2.91 -7.44
N LEU A 57 5.58 4.09 -7.62
CA LEU A 57 4.88 5.30 -8.03
C LEU A 57 4.90 5.40 -9.56
N HIS A 58 3.73 5.64 -10.14
CA HIS A 58 3.54 5.94 -11.55
C HIS A 58 3.08 7.39 -11.68
N ASP A 59 3.78 8.22 -12.45
CA ASP A 59 3.31 9.56 -12.77
C ASP A 59 2.15 9.44 -13.76
N ASN A 60 1.01 10.05 -13.46
CA ASN A 60 -0.15 10.00 -14.36
C ASN A 60 -0.05 11.06 -15.48
N ARG A 61 0.89 12.00 -15.36
CA ARG A 61 1.12 13.09 -16.33
C ARG A 61 2.28 12.80 -17.28
N ALA A 62 3.15 11.86 -16.91
CA ALA A 62 4.34 11.49 -17.66
C ALA A 62 4.53 9.97 -17.65
N GLN A 63 5.19 9.39 -18.66
CA GLN A 63 5.46 7.94 -18.69
C GLN A 63 6.66 7.55 -17.79
N HIS A 64 6.68 8.02 -16.56
CA HIS A 64 7.73 7.77 -15.58
C HIS A 64 7.21 6.95 -14.40
N SER A 65 8.03 6.03 -13.91
CA SER A 65 7.72 5.23 -12.73
C SER A 65 8.95 4.98 -11.88
N ARG A 66 8.78 4.96 -10.56
CA ARG A 66 9.87 4.75 -9.61
C ARG A 66 9.44 3.82 -8.49
N LYS A 67 10.27 2.83 -8.22
CA LYS A 67 10.13 1.98 -7.04
C LYS A 67 10.67 2.73 -5.82
N LEU A 68 9.90 2.75 -4.74
CA LEU A 68 10.33 3.34 -3.48
C LEU A 68 11.20 2.36 -2.69
N SER A 69 12.03 2.92 -1.81
CA SER A 69 12.84 2.14 -0.90
C SER A 69 11.96 1.45 0.14
N ARG A 70 12.41 0.29 0.63
CA ARG A 70 11.73 -0.45 1.71
C ARG A 70 12.64 -0.55 2.92
N ASN A 71 12.04 -0.80 4.07
CA ASN A 71 12.80 -1.04 5.29
C ASN A 71 13.59 -2.35 5.18
N MET A 72 14.68 -2.43 5.97
CA MET A 72 15.46 -3.66 6.06
C MET A 72 14.65 -4.75 6.76
N PRO A 73 14.57 -5.96 6.20
CA PRO A 73 13.80 -7.03 6.80
C PRO A 73 14.45 -7.57 8.07
N ASN A 74 13.67 -7.67 9.15
CA ASN A 74 14.06 -8.38 10.37
C ASN A 74 13.52 -9.81 10.36
N ALA A 75 14.35 -10.76 9.97
CA ALA A 75 13.96 -12.17 9.86
C ALA A 75 13.50 -12.80 11.18
N ALA A 76 13.86 -12.23 12.34
CA ALA A 76 13.41 -12.73 13.64
C ALA A 76 11.89 -12.60 13.83
N LEU A 77 11.24 -11.65 13.14
CA LEU A 77 9.79 -11.46 13.20
C LEU A 77 8.99 -12.51 12.42
N LEU A 78 9.64 -13.36 11.63
CA LEU A 78 8.97 -14.39 10.84
C LEU A 78 8.35 -15.50 11.70
N SER A 79 8.87 -15.72 12.91
CA SER A 79 8.29 -16.68 13.86
C SER A 79 7.03 -16.17 14.57
N ASN A 80 6.79 -14.85 14.53
CA ASN A 80 5.66 -14.22 15.22
C ASN A 80 4.45 -14.17 14.27
N VAL A 81 3.67 -15.26 14.26
CA VAL A 81 2.48 -15.38 13.43
C VAL A 81 1.23 -14.89 14.14
N THR A 82 0.37 -14.21 13.38
CA THR A 82 -0.99 -13.83 13.76
C THR A 82 -1.97 -14.70 12.99
N VAL A 83 -2.91 -15.32 13.70
CA VAL A 83 -4.02 -16.06 13.07
C VAL A 83 -5.08 -15.07 12.62
N VAL A 84 -5.43 -15.11 11.34
CA VAL A 84 -6.50 -14.29 10.74
C VAL A 84 -7.64 -15.22 10.35
N ALA A 85 -8.75 -15.14 11.08
CA ALA A 85 -9.94 -15.95 10.83
C ALA A 85 -10.59 -15.61 9.48
N PRO A 86 -11.48 -16.48 8.95
CA PRO A 86 -12.28 -16.16 7.77
C PRO A 86 -12.99 -14.81 7.93
N ASP A 87 -12.99 -14.01 6.86
CA ASP A 87 -13.53 -12.65 6.80
C ASP A 87 -12.90 -11.61 7.73
N GLN A 88 -11.97 -12.02 8.60
CA GLN A 88 -11.24 -11.09 9.44
C GLN A 88 -10.27 -10.25 8.59
N SER A 89 -10.17 -8.98 8.97
CA SER A 89 -9.23 -8.04 8.37
C SER A 89 -8.12 -7.67 9.33
N VAL A 90 -6.92 -7.49 8.81
CA VAL A 90 -5.77 -6.92 9.51
C VAL A 90 -5.22 -5.74 8.73
N SER A 91 -4.62 -4.80 9.45
CA SER A 91 -4.07 -3.58 8.86
C SER A 91 -2.57 -3.45 9.03
N ILE A 92 -1.95 -2.87 8.01
CA ILE A 92 -0.56 -2.41 8.01
C ILE A 92 -0.52 -0.95 7.52
N SER A 93 0.38 -0.15 8.09
CA SER A 93 0.55 1.24 7.68
C SER A 93 1.58 1.37 6.56
N GLY A 94 1.30 2.25 5.61
CA GLY A 94 2.22 2.70 4.59
C GLY A 94 2.58 4.18 4.76
N LEU A 95 3.76 4.55 4.29
CA LEU A 95 4.27 5.92 4.29
C LEU A 95 4.93 6.19 2.95
N ILE A 96 4.59 7.32 2.33
CA ILE A 96 5.36 7.90 1.23
C ILE A 96 5.86 9.25 1.70
N THR A 97 7.18 9.44 1.64
CA THR A 97 7.81 10.64 2.19
C THR A 97 7.54 11.85 1.31
N ARG A 98 7.54 13.03 1.93
CA ARG A 98 7.43 14.31 1.21
C ARG A 98 8.47 14.41 0.10
N HIS A 99 9.71 14.05 0.39
CA HIS A 99 10.82 14.12 -0.57
C HIS A 99 10.59 13.22 -1.80
N GLU A 100 10.03 12.01 -1.61
CA GLU A 100 9.67 11.14 -2.73
C GLU A 100 8.59 11.77 -3.60
N LEU A 101 7.57 12.37 -3.00
CA LEU A 101 6.47 13.03 -3.73
C LEU A 101 6.91 14.34 -4.41
N GLU A 102 7.79 15.11 -3.77
CA GLU A 102 8.40 16.31 -4.36
C GLU A 102 9.16 15.97 -5.65
N ALA A 103 9.92 14.88 -5.64
CA ALA A 103 10.65 14.40 -6.83
C ALA A 103 9.74 13.97 -7.99
N PHE A 104 8.45 13.70 -7.73
CA PHE A 104 7.47 13.33 -8.75
C PHE A 104 6.65 14.51 -9.28
N GLY A 105 6.75 15.70 -8.70
CA GLY A 105 6.05 16.87 -9.23
C GLY A 105 5.50 17.84 -8.20
N GLY A 106 5.67 17.57 -6.90
CA GLY A 106 5.36 18.51 -5.83
C GLY A 106 3.97 19.13 -5.95
N ARG A 107 3.91 20.44 -6.25
CA ARG A 107 2.66 21.22 -6.33
C ARG A 107 1.69 20.80 -7.42
N HIS A 108 2.15 20.07 -8.43
CA HIS A 108 1.29 19.55 -9.50
C HIS A 108 1.20 18.02 -9.49
N LEU A 109 1.58 17.39 -8.37
CA LEU A 109 1.60 15.94 -8.22
C LEU A 109 0.25 15.32 -8.61
N ASP A 110 0.32 14.31 -9.47
CA ASP A 110 -0.75 13.36 -9.76
C ASP A 110 -0.10 12.03 -10.09
N VAL A 111 -0.09 11.13 -9.10
CA VAL A 111 0.58 9.83 -9.20
C VAL A 111 -0.35 8.72 -8.75
N THR A 112 -0.16 7.53 -9.31
CA THR A 112 -0.77 6.31 -8.81
C THR A 112 0.29 5.49 -8.09
N ALA A 113 0.08 5.19 -6.81
CA ALA A 113 0.93 4.25 -6.09
C ALA A 113 0.36 2.84 -6.24
N GLU A 114 1.12 1.95 -6.88
CA GLU A 114 0.88 0.52 -6.84
C GLU A 114 1.54 -0.05 -5.58
N VAL A 115 0.72 -0.65 -4.73
CA VAL A 115 1.11 -1.21 -3.45
C VAL A 115 1.01 -2.72 -3.53
N SER A 116 2.14 -3.42 -3.33
CA SER A 116 2.17 -4.88 -3.30
C SER A 116 2.60 -5.39 -1.94
N ILE A 117 1.84 -6.33 -1.39
CA ILE A 117 2.15 -7.01 -0.15
C ILE A 117 2.64 -8.41 -0.46
N ASN A 118 3.75 -8.80 0.18
CA ASN A 118 4.30 -10.14 0.09
C ASN A 118 4.57 -10.67 1.49
N ALA A 119 4.24 -11.93 1.71
CA ALA A 119 4.51 -12.61 2.97
C ALA A 119 4.74 -14.10 2.70
N PRO A 120 5.46 -14.81 3.58
CA PRO A 120 5.35 -16.26 3.66
C PRO A 120 3.99 -16.61 4.29
N THR A 121 3.16 -17.35 3.57
CA THR A 121 1.76 -17.64 3.95
C THR A 121 1.50 -19.12 4.27
N ASP A 122 2.56 -19.92 4.40
CA ASP A 122 2.51 -21.39 4.45
C ASP A 122 3.57 -21.97 5.42
N GLY A 123 4.05 -21.17 6.37
CA GLY A 123 5.12 -21.57 7.29
C GLY A 123 6.49 -21.75 6.63
N THR A 124 6.60 -21.52 5.31
CA THR A 124 7.88 -21.49 4.60
C THR A 124 8.56 -20.13 4.78
N ARG A 125 9.78 -19.97 4.24
CA ARG A 125 10.44 -18.65 4.12
C ARG A 125 10.28 -18.05 2.73
N ILE A 126 9.39 -18.60 1.91
CA ILE A 126 9.17 -18.14 0.53
C ILE A 126 8.14 -17.03 0.55
N PHE A 127 8.55 -15.86 0.08
CA PHE A 127 7.65 -14.71 -0.06
C PHE A 127 6.73 -14.90 -1.25
N ARG A 128 5.44 -15.00 -0.99
CA ARG A 128 4.39 -15.04 -2.00
C ARG A 128 3.61 -13.72 -2.01
N PRO A 129 3.09 -13.30 -3.17
CA PRO A 129 2.15 -12.18 -3.21
C PRO A 129 0.91 -12.48 -2.37
N VAL A 130 0.63 -11.60 -1.42
CA VAL A 130 -0.62 -11.60 -0.64
C VAL A 130 -1.70 -10.83 -1.38
N GLY A 131 -1.30 -9.81 -2.14
CA GLY A 131 -2.19 -9.05 -2.99
C GLY A 131 -1.61 -7.68 -3.33
N THR A 132 -2.35 -6.96 -4.16
CA THR A 132 -2.01 -5.61 -4.62
C THR A 132 -3.20 -4.67 -4.44
N ALA A 133 -2.91 -3.42 -4.14
CA ALA A 133 -3.88 -2.33 -4.13
C ALA A 133 -3.28 -1.10 -4.82
N THR A 134 -4.14 -0.18 -5.24
CA THR A 134 -3.72 1.11 -5.79
C THR A 134 -4.31 2.24 -4.97
N LEU A 135 -3.55 3.33 -4.85
CA LEU A 135 -4.04 4.61 -4.33
C LEU A 135 -3.58 5.73 -5.26
N ARG A 136 -4.47 6.69 -5.55
CA ARG A 136 -4.10 7.89 -6.30
C ARG A 136 -3.72 8.98 -5.32
N ILE A 137 -2.58 9.63 -5.55
CA ILE A 137 -2.09 10.74 -4.74
C ILE A 137 -2.07 11.98 -5.61
N VAL A 138 -2.81 12.99 -5.20
CA VAL A 138 -2.89 14.27 -5.90
C VAL A 138 -2.49 15.40 -4.97
N SER A 139 -1.85 16.41 -5.52
CA SER A 139 -1.65 17.68 -4.82
C SER A 139 -2.99 18.38 -4.56
N ALA A 140 -3.07 19.17 -3.49
CA ALA A 140 -4.28 19.90 -3.12
C ALA A 140 -4.83 20.78 -4.27
N ASP A 141 -3.93 21.43 -5.03
CA ASP A 141 -4.29 22.29 -6.16
C ASP A 141 -4.95 21.48 -7.30
N VAL A 142 -4.42 20.28 -7.59
CA VAL A 142 -5.00 19.37 -8.59
C VAL A 142 -6.35 18.83 -8.13
N ALA A 143 -6.50 18.52 -6.84
CA ALA A 143 -7.77 18.04 -6.29
C ALA A 143 -8.91 19.06 -6.46
N GLN A 144 -8.63 20.34 -6.23
CA GLN A 144 -9.61 21.43 -6.43
C GLN A 144 -10.03 21.55 -7.90
N GLY A 145 -9.11 21.35 -8.84
CA GLY A 145 -9.42 21.33 -10.28
C GLY A 145 -10.31 20.14 -10.69
N LEU A 146 -10.12 18.97 -10.05
CA LEU A 146 -10.95 17.78 -10.32
C LEU A 146 -12.41 17.96 -9.85
N ASP A 147 -12.63 18.63 -8.73
CA ASP A 147 -13.97 18.90 -8.20
C ASP A 147 -14.70 19.99 -8.99
N ALA A 148 -13.97 20.95 -9.56
CA ALA A 148 -14.54 22.00 -10.42
C ALA A 148 -15.01 21.46 -11.78
N ALA A 149 -14.32 20.47 -12.35
CA ALA A 149 -14.67 19.86 -13.64
C ALA A 149 -15.87 18.89 -13.59
N ARG A 150 -16.37 18.57 -12.38
CA ARG A 150 -17.53 17.69 -12.16
C ARG A 150 -18.83 18.44 -11.91
N ARG A 151 -18.81 19.77 -11.98
CA ARG A 151 -19.99 20.64 -11.89
C ARG A 151 -20.29 21.21 -13.27
#